data_AF-A0A2A2GPA0-F1
#
_entry.id   AF-A0A2A2GPA0-F1
#
_cell.length_a   1.000
_cell.length_b   1.000
_cell.length_c   1.000
_cell.angle_alpha   90.00
_cell.angle_beta   90.00
_cell.angle_gamma   90.00
#
_symmetry.space_group_name_H-M   'P 1'
#
loop_
_entity.id
_entity.type
_entity.pdbx_description
1 polymer ?
#
loop_
_entity_poly.entity_id
_entity_poly.type
_entity_poly.pdbx_seq_one_letter_code
_entity_poly.pdbx_strand_id
1 'polypeptide(L)'
;MVADIYRAMSNALIEQTFDDIDILAGKGYEIDPWIDDAEIQVEALRSKVIVVSFSGVAHVTLHYGSKHDAAEIQHDFPFWLRFEAPVEKPTELTLVANHFDDTSWYS
;
A
#
# COMPACT_ATOMS: atom_id res chain seq x y z
N MET A 1 -4.35 -4.66 18.15
CA MET A 1 -5.59 -4.13 17.53
C MET A 1 -5.29 -3.14 16.42
N VAL A 2 -4.80 -1.91 16.68
CA VAL A 2 -4.39 -0.98 15.61
C VAL A 2 -3.20 -1.52 14.80
N ALA A 3 -2.20 -2.08 15.48
CA ALA A 3 -1.03 -2.68 14.84
C ALA A 3 -1.36 -3.89 13.95
N ASP A 4 -2.44 -4.63 14.22
CA ASP A 4 -2.83 -5.81 13.44
C ASP A 4 -3.52 -5.41 12.13
N ILE A 5 -4.28 -4.31 12.16
CA ILE A 5 -4.89 -3.71 10.96
C ILE A 5 -3.81 -3.10 10.08
N TYR A 6 -2.86 -2.33 10.66
CA TYR A 6 -1.70 -1.82 9.94
C TYR A 6 -0.90 -2.92 9.26
N ARG A 7 -0.58 -4.01 9.96
CA ARG A 7 0.14 -5.14 9.36
C ARG A 7 -0.64 -5.81 8.24
N ALA A 8 -1.96 -6.00 8.38
CA ALA A 8 -2.79 -6.58 7.33
C ALA A 8 -2.85 -5.67 6.08
N MET A 9 -2.92 -4.35 6.28
CA MET A 9 -2.89 -3.36 5.19
C MET A 9 -1.53 -3.33 4.48
N SER A 10 -0.44 -3.26 5.23
CA SER A 10 0.92 -3.30 4.66
C SER A 10 1.16 -4.59 3.90
N ASN A 11 0.76 -5.74 4.44
CA ASN A 11 0.87 -7.02 3.73
C ASN A 11 0.04 -7.04 2.45
N ALA A 12 -1.20 -6.54 2.49
CA ALA A 12 -2.07 -6.48 1.32
C ALA A 12 -1.51 -5.56 0.23
N LEU A 13 -0.91 -4.42 0.61
CA LEU A 13 -0.20 -3.53 -0.31
C LEU A 13 1.02 -4.25 -0.90
N ILE A 14 1.81 -4.92 -0.05
CA ILE A 14 3.03 -5.66 -0.43
C ILE A 14 2.73 -6.82 -1.40
N GLU A 15 1.68 -7.60 -1.13
CA GLU A 15 1.34 -8.77 -1.96
C GLU A 15 0.69 -8.40 -3.31
N GLN A 16 -0.03 -7.27 -3.39
CA GLN A 16 -0.81 -6.92 -4.58
C GLN A 16 -0.09 -5.99 -5.55
N THR A 17 0.90 -5.23 -5.08
CA THR A 17 1.52 -4.15 -5.87
C THR A 17 2.93 -4.49 -6.35
N PHE A 18 3.66 -5.33 -5.63
CA PHE A 18 5.12 -5.38 -5.77
C PHE A 18 5.63 -6.44 -6.75
N ASP A 19 4.76 -7.28 -7.31
CA ASP A 19 5.10 -8.07 -8.50
C ASP A 19 5.53 -7.15 -9.67
N ASP A 20 4.98 -5.92 -9.75
CA ASP A 20 5.30 -4.96 -10.82
C ASP A 20 6.61 -4.18 -10.55
N ILE A 21 6.95 -3.92 -9.27
CA ILE A 21 8.16 -3.18 -8.88
C ILE A 21 9.42 -4.07 -8.92
N ASP A 22 9.28 -5.37 -8.63
CA ASP A 22 10.40 -6.33 -8.58
C ASP A 22 11.10 -6.50 -9.94
N ILE A 23 10.39 -6.23 -11.05
CA ILE A 23 10.92 -6.32 -12.42
C ILE A 23 12.00 -5.24 -12.68
N LEU A 24 11.95 -4.11 -11.98
CA LEU A 24 12.70 -2.90 -12.34
C LEU A 24 13.87 -2.59 -11.40
N ALA A 25 13.92 -3.20 -10.22
CA ALA A 25 14.95 -2.97 -9.22
C ALA A 25 16.12 -3.96 -9.35
N GLY A 26 17.01 -3.72 -10.32
CA GLY A 26 18.16 -4.61 -10.59
C GLY A 26 19.15 -4.86 -9.43
N LYS A 27 19.00 -4.15 -8.29
CA LYS A 27 19.80 -4.31 -7.05
C LYS A 27 18.97 -4.35 -5.76
N GLY A 28 17.64 -4.28 -5.85
CA GLY A 28 16.72 -4.15 -4.71
C GLY A 28 16.11 -2.76 -4.56
N TYR A 29 15.03 -2.69 -3.78
CA TYR A 29 14.28 -1.48 -3.45
C TYR A 29 14.00 -1.43 -1.95
N GLU A 30 13.83 -0.23 -1.41
CA GLU A 30 13.29 0.00 -0.06
C GLU A 30 11.92 0.69 -0.18
N ILE A 31 10.95 0.26 0.63
CA ILE A 31 9.61 0.84 0.66
C ILE A 31 9.29 1.21 2.10
N ASP A 32 8.86 2.45 2.30
CA ASP A 32 8.32 2.92 3.56
C ASP A 32 6.89 3.41 3.33
N PRO A 33 5.88 2.52 3.37
CA PRO A 33 4.50 2.91 3.10
C PRO A 33 3.95 3.71 4.28
N TRP A 34 3.59 4.96 4.01
CA TRP A 34 2.91 5.82 4.97
C TRP A 34 1.40 5.79 4.72
N ILE A 35 0.66 5.26 5.68
CA ILE A 35 -0.81 5.28 5.69
C ILE A 35 -1.23 6.43 6.59
N ASP A 36 -1.93 7.40 6.02
CA ASP A 36 -2.48 8.53 6.76
C ASP A 36 -3.71 8.04 7.55
N ASP A 37 -3.58 7.99 8.87
CA ASP A 37 -4.66 7.62 9.77
C ASP A 37 -5.80 8.66 9.79
N ALA A 38 -5.54 9.88 9.31
CA ALA A 38 -6.57 10.89 9.08
C ALA A 38 -7.42 10.61 7.82
N GLU A 39 -6.97 9.74 6.91
CA GLU A 39 -7.68 9.41 5.66
C GLU A 39 -8.47 8.09 5.72
N ILE A 40 -8.73 7.56 6.93
CA ILE A 40 -9.62 6.41 7.08
C ILE A 40 -11.07 6.85 6.85
N GLN A 41 -11.70 6.33 5.80
CA GLN A 41 -13.08 6.67 5.45
C GLN A 41 -14.00 5.46 5.55
N VAL A 42 -15.13 5.62 6.24
CA VAL A 42 -16.24 4.65 6.18
C VAL A 42 -17.11 5.03 4.99
N GLU A 43 -17.02 4.25 3.92
CA GLU A 43 -17.72 4.55 2.67
C GLU A 43 -19.19 4.09 2.71
N ALA A 44 -19.46 2.96 3.36
CA ALA A 44 -20.81 2.40 3.42
C ALA A 44 -21.00 1.51 4.64
N LEU A 45 -22.21 1.60 5.22
CA LEU A 45 -22.71 0.66 6.21
C LEU A 45 -23.77 -0.23 5.55
N ARG A 46 -23.45 -1.51 5.39
CA ARG A 46 -24.38 -2.51 4.87
C ARG A 46 -24.89 -3.38 6.02
N SER A 47 -25.89 -4.22 5.75
CA SER A 47 -26.55 -5.04 6.78
C SER A 47 -25.62 -6.00 7.54
N LYS A 48 -24.50 -6.42 6.94
CA LYS A 48 -23.55 -7.36 7.55
C LYS A 48 -22.09 -6.93 7.47
N VAL A 49 -21.79 -5.88 6.71
CA VAL A 49 -20.41 -5.42 6.47
C VAL A 49 -20.32 -3.91 6.53
N ILE A 50 -19.18 -3.43 6.99
CA ILE A 50 -18.75 -2.03 6.94
C ILE A 50 -17.70 -1.96 5.83
N VAL A 51 -17.90 -1.05 4.87
CA VAL A 51 -16.93 -0.78 3.82
C VAL A 51 -16.05 0.37 4.30
N VAL A 52 -14.75 0.14 4.36
CA VAL A 52 -13.75 1.13 4.75
C VAL A 52 -12.71 1.28 3.65
N SER A 53 -12.29 2.51 3.41
CA SER A 53 -11.16 2.82 2.54
C SER A 53 -10.06 3.54 3.30
N PHE A 54 -8.86 3.33 2.79
CA PHE A 54 -7.61 3.88 3.27
C PHE A 54 -6.85 4.42 2.07
N SER A 55 -6.18 5.55 2.25
CA SER A 55 -5.24 6.10 1.30
C SER A 55 -3.92 6.41 1.98
N GLY A 56 -2.89 6.50 1.16
CA GLY A 56 -1.54 6.75 1.63
C GLY A 56 -0.58 6.96 0.48
N VAL A 57 0.69 7.10 0.83
CA VAL A 57 1.79 7.26 -0.12
C VAL A 57 2.84 6.21 0.20
N ALA A 58 3.22 5.44 -0.81
CA ALA A 58 4.34 4.53 -0.71
C ALA A 58 5.60 5.26 -1.16
N HIS A 59 6.49 5.54 -0.20
CA HIS A 59 7.82 6.06 -0.49
C HIS A 59 8.70 4.91 -0.95
N VAL A 60 9.14 4.94 -2.20
CA VAL A 60 10.00 3.90 -2.79
C VAL A 60 11.36 4.50 -3.10
N THR A 61 12.40 3.89 -2.54
CA THR A 61 13.80 4.20 -2.87
C THR A 61 14.36 3.05 -3.69
N LEU A 62 14.82 3.37 -4.90
CA LEU A 62 15.44 2.41 -5.79
C LEU A 62 16.94 2.56 -5.75
N HIS A 63 17.63 1.44 -5.55
CA HIS A 63 19.07 1.43 -5.60
C HIS A 63 19.52 1.01 -7.00
N TYR A 64 20.26 1.89 -7.67
CA TYR A 64 20.89 1.61 -8.95
C TYR A 64 22.40 1.76 -8.87
N GLY A 65 23.11 1.08 -9.77
CA GLY A 65 24.56 1.17 -9.91
C GLY A 65 25.36 0.19 -9.03
N SER A 66 26.68 0.21 -9.18
CA SER A 66 27.59 -0.75 -8.54
C SER A 66 28.62 -0.03 -7.68
N LYS A 67 28.74 -0.41 -6.40
CA LYS A 67 29.80 -0.16 -5.38
C LYS A 67 30.41 1.26 -5.26
N HIS A 68 30.74 1.93 -6.35
CA HIS A 68 31.34 3.26 -6.43
C HIS A 68 30.49 4.28 -7.21
N ASP A 69 29.37 3.85 -7.77
CA ASP A 69 28.40 4.69 -8.50
C ASP A 69 26.98 4.33 -8.08
N ALA A 70 26.76 4.22 -6.76
CA ALA A 70 25.44 3.98 -6.22
C ALA A 70 24.60 5.26 -6.38
N ALA A 71 23.44 5.13 -7.03
CA ALA A 71 22.47 6.19 -7.19
C ALA A 71 21.14 5.74 -6.57
N GLU A 72 20.49 6.66 -5.88
CA GLU A 72 19.17 6.47 -5.29
C GLU A 72 18.16 7.32 -6.05
N ILE A 73 17.04 6.72 -6.42
CA ILE A 73 15.92 7.44 -6.99
C ILE A 73 14.74 7.25 -6.04
N GLN A 74 14.20 8.36 -5.55
CA GLN A 74 13.06 8.38 -4.66
C GLN A 74 11.81 8.72 -5.46
N HIS A 75 10.78 7.90 -5.31
CA HIS A 75 9.46 8.13 -5.87
C HIS A 75 8.39 7.93 -4.82
N ASP A 76 7.38 8.80 -4.88
CA ASP A 76 6.21 8.76 -4.03
C ASP A 76 5.04 8.26 -4.87
N PHE A 77 4.47 7.14 -4.47
CA PHE A 77 3.35 6.52 -5.17
C PHE A 77 2.09 6.56 -4.33
N PRO A 78 1.11 7.41 -4.70
CA PRO A 78 -0.19 7.40 -4.06
C PRO A 78 -0.87 6.03 -4.22
N PHE A 79 -1.54 5.56 -3.17
CA PHE A 79 -2.33 4.35 -3.24
C PHE A 79 -3.63 4.49 -2.46
N TRP A 80 -4.60 3.64 -2.78
CA TRP A 80 -5.77 3.42 -1.96
C TRP A 80 -6.13 1.94 -1.86
N LEU A 81 -6.66 1.56 -0.70
CA LEU A 81 -7.12 0.21 -0.39
C LEU A 81 -8.56 0.28 0.10
N ARG A 82 -9.36 -0.72 -0.27
CA ARG A 82 -10.76 -0.85 0.15
C ARG A 82 -10.98 -2.20 0.78
N PHE A 83 -11.57 -2.22 1.96
CA PHE A 83 -11.86 -3.43 2.71
C PHE A 83 -13.34 -3.54 3.08
N GLU A 84 -13.80 -4.77 3.20
CA GLU A 84 -15.04 -5.11 3.88
C GLU A 84 -14.72 -5.70 5.26
N ALA A 85 -15.34 -5.13 6.29
CA ALA A 85 -15.26 -5.60 7.67
C ALA A 85 -16.62 -6.18 8.11
N PRO A 86 -16.72 -7.46 8.51
CA PRO A 86 -17.95 -8.02 9.06
C PRO A 86 -18.39 -7.29 10.32
N VAL A 87 -19.67 -6.95 10.45
CA VAL A 87 -20.21 -6.24 11.64
C VAL A 87 -20.03 -7.08 12.91
N GLU A 88 -20.15 -8.41 12.81
CA GLU A 88 -19.96 -9.33 13.94
C GLU A 88 -18.49 -9.44 14.37
N LYS A 89 -17.54 -9.17 13.46
CA LYS A 89 -16.10 -9.26 13.72
C LYS A 89 -15.32 -8.23 12.90
N PRO A 90 -15.36 -6.93 13.27
CA PRO A 90 -14.81 -5.84 12.46
C PRO A 90 -13.29 -5.89 12.25
N THR A 91 -12.59 -6.72 13.01
CA THR A 91 -11.14 -6.95 12.88
C THR A 91 -10.77 -7.88 11.73
N GLU A 92 -11.73 -8.63 11.16
CA GLU A 92 -11.51 -9.51 10.01
C GLU A 92 -11.74 -8.77 8.70
N LEU A 93 -10.83 -7.84 8.40
CA LEU A 93 -10.85 -7.06 7.17
C LEU A 93 -10.54 -7.96 5.96
N THR A 94 -11.37 -7.88 4.92
CA THR A 94 -11.14 -8.52 3.63
C THR A 94 -10.88 -7.45 2.59
N LEU A 95 -9.73 -7.48 1.92
CA LEU A 95 -9.44 -6.56 0.82
C LEU A 95 -10.39 -6.87 -0.35
N VAL A 96 -11.11 -5.87 -0.84
CA VAL A 96 -12.07 -6.02 -1.95
C VAL A 96 -11.70 -5.19 -3.18
N ALA A 97 -10.87 -4.15 -3.01
CA ALA A 97 -10.30 -3.40 -4.11
C ALA A 97 -9.04 -2.67 -3.65
N ASN A 98 -8.14 -2.39 -4.59
CA ASN A 98 -6.94 -1.59 -4.37
C ASN A 98 -6.58 -0.84 -5.65
N HIS A 99 -5.72 0.16 -5.51
CA HIS A 99 -5.06 0.83 -6.61
C HIS A 99 -3.74 1.43 -6.12
N PHE A 100 -2.77 1.41 -7.01
CA PHE A 100 -1.47 2.04 -6.84
C PHE A 100 -1.20 2.88 -8.09
N ASP A 101 -0.91 4.16 -7.89
CA ASP A 101 -0.60 5.07 -8.99
C ASP A 101 0.91 5.09 -9.23
N ASP A 102 1.36 4.31 -10.22
CA ASP A 102 2.76 4.21 -10.66
C ASP A 102 3.08 5.09 -11.87
N THR A 103 2.13 5.94 -12.30
CA THR A 103 2.25 6.67 -13.57
C THR A 103 3.48 7.58 -13.64
N SER A 104 3.93 8.09 -12.49
CA SER A 104 5.15 8.91 -12.36
C SER A 104 6.43 8.17 -12.75
N TRP A 105 6.40 6.85 -12.85
CA TRP A 105 7.55 6.06 -13.30
C TRP A 105 7.76 6.10 -14.81
N TYR A 106 6.67 6.28 -15.56
CA TYR A 106 6.68 6.20 -17.02
C TYR A 106 6.79 7.57 -17.70
N SER A 107 6.93 8.64 -16.91
CA SER A 107 6.98 10.04 -17.35
C SER A 107 8.39 10.59 -17.51
#